data_AF-A0A2W7MJ99-F1
#
_entry.id   AF-A0A2W7MJ99-F1
#
_cell.length_a   1.000
_cell.length_b   1.000
_cell.length_c   1.000
_cell.angle_alpha   90.00
_cell.angle_beta   90.00
_cell.angle_gamma   90.00
#
_symmetry.space_group_name_H-M   'P 1'
#
loop_
_entity.id
_entity.type
_entity.pdbx_description
1 polymer ?
#
loop_
_entity_poly.entity_id
_entity_poly.type
_entity_poly.pdbx_seq_one_letter_code
_entity_poly.pdbx_strand_id
1 'polypeptide(L)' 'MNLLMVIFGLVTVLAVVGTFQAFKEKNLLGILFNFGTFAVFGFFTVMTILNQGFPPSLH' A
#
# COMPACT_ATOMS: atom_id res chain seq x y z
N MET A 1 -6.17 12.24 -13.76
CA MET A 1 -5.46 11.00 -13.35
C MET A 1 -4.62 11.33 -12.11
N ASN A 2 -5.11 11.01 -10.91
CA ASN A 2 -4.39 11.33 -9.67
C ASN A 2 -3.20 10.38 -9.51
N LEU A 3 -2.00 10.83 -9.89
CA LEU A 3 -0.73 10.11 -9.80
C LEU A 3 -0.50 9.49 -8.40
N LEU A 4 -1.02 10.16 -7.37
CA LEU A 4 -0.93 9.76 -5.96
C LEU A 4 -1.53 8.37 -5.69
N MET A 5 -2.65 8.02 -6.34
CA MET A 5 -3.30 6.72 -6.15
C MET A 5 -2.46 5.58 -6.73
N VAL A 6 -1.85 5.82 -7.90
CA VAL A 6 -0.96 4.83 -8.54
C VAL A 6 0.26 4.58 -7.66
N ILE A 7 0.83 5.63 -7.08
CA ILE A 7 1.96 5.52 -6.16
C ILE A 7 1.56 4.73 -4.91
N PHE A 8 0.40 5.02 -4.30
CA PHE A 8 -0.07 4.29 -3.12
C PHE A 8 -0.35 2.81 -3.41
N GLY A 9 -0.92 2.50 -4.58
CA GLY A 9 -1.12 1.11 -5.03
C GLY A 9 0.20 0.37 -5.21
N LEU A 10 1.19 0.98 -5.87
CA LEU A 10 2.53 0.40 -6.04
C LEU A 10 3.23 0.19 -4.69
N VAL A 11 3.20 1.20 -3.81
CA VAL A 11 3.76 1.09 -2.45
C VAL A 11 3.10 -0.04 -1.66
N THR A 12 1.79 -0.21 -1.79
CA THR A 12 1.06 -1.31 -1.13
C THR A 12 1.58 -2.67 -1.58
N VAL A 13 1.73 -2.89 -2.89
CA VAL A 13 2.25 -4.15 -3.43
C VAL A 13 3.69 -4.39 -2.98
N LEU A 14 4.55 -3.37 -3.02
CA LEU A 14 5.93 -3.48 -2.55
C LEU A 14 6.01 -3.75 -1.04
N ALA A 15 5.12 -3.16 -0.24
CA ALA A 15 5.08 -3.36 1.20
C ALA A 15 4.67 -4.80 1.58
N VAL A 16 3.80 -5.44 0.79
CA VAL A 16 3.50 -6.88 0.94
C VAL A 16 4.77 -7.71 0.72
N VAL A 17 5.49 -7.46 -0.37
CA VAL A 17 6.74 -8.17 -0.69
C VAL A 17 7.80 -7.92 0.38
N GLY A 18 7.95 -6.68 0.84
CA GLY A 18 8.86 -6.32 1.94
C GLY A 18 8.51 -6.99 3.26
N THR A 19 7.21 -7.15 3.55
CA THR A 19 6.73 -7.89 4.72
C THR A 19 7.15 -9.36 4.65
N PHE A 20 6.96 -10.02 3.50
CA PHE A 20 7.40 -11.41 3.30
C PHE A 20 8.92 -11.58 3.43
N GLN A 21 9.70 -10.62 2.93
CA GLN A 21 11.17 -10.67 3.06
C GLN A 21 11.61 -10.47 4.51
N ALA A 22 11.02 -9.52 5.23
CA ALA A 22 11.31 -9.26 6.65
C ALA A 22 10.98 -10.46 7.55
N PHE A 23 9.94 -11.24 7.20
CA PHE A 23 9.64 -12.52 7.85
C PHE A 23 10.76 -13.55 7.68
N LYS A 24 11.40 -13.63 6.49
CA LYS A 24 12.52 -14.56 6.25
C LYS A 24 13.79 -14.15 6.99
N GLU A 25 14.04 -12.85 7.11
CA GLU A 25 15.19 -12.32 7.86
C GLU A 25 15.00 -12.35 9.39
N LYS A 26 13.82 -12.75 9.90
CA LYS A 26 13.45 -12.64 11.33
C LYS A 26 13.62 -11.22 11.88
N ASN A 27 13.50 -10.21 11.01
CA ASN A 27 13.66 -8.82 11.39
C ASN A 27 12.32 -8.28 11.91
N LEU A 28 12.12 -8.36 13.23
CA LEU A 28 10.87 -7.97 13.87
C LEU A 28 10.52 -6.48 13.64
N LEU A 29 11.53 -5.60 13.66
CA LEU A 29 11.34 -4.18 13.33
C LEU A 29 10.94 -3.99 11.86
N GLY A 30 11.59 -4.73 10.96
CA GLY A 30 11.27 -4.71 9.54
C GLY A 30 9.85 -5.20 9.26
N ILE A 31 9.39 -6.24 9.95
CA ILE A 31 8.01 -6.72 9.82
C ILE A 31 7.03 -5.65 10.30
N LEU A 32 7.27 -5.04 11.46
CA LEU A 32 6.39 -4.01 12.02
C LEU A 32 6.28 -2.79 11.08
N PHE A 33 7.42 -2.33 10.55
CA PHE A 33 7.46 -1.18 9.63
C PHE A 33 6.80 -1.50 8.28
N ASN A 34 7.16 -2.63 7.65
CA ASN A 34 6.57 -3.01 6.36
C ASN A 34 5.08 -3.29 6.48
N PHE A 35 4.64 -3.94 7.57
CA PHE A 35 3.23 -4.16 7.84
C PHE A 35 2.49 -2.86 8.10
N GLY A 36 3.08 -1.92 8.85
CA GLY A 36 2.53 -0.58 9.05
C GLY A 36 2.38 0.18 7.73
N THR A 37 3.39 0.13 6.86
CA THR A 37 3.33 0.70 5.51
C THR A 37 2.22 0.05 4.69
N PHE A 38 2.13 -1.28 4.67
CA PHE A 38 1.07 -2.00 3.97
C PHE A 38 -0.32 -1.62 4.47
N ALA A 39 -0.52 -1.57 5.79
CA ALA A 39 -1.80 -1.24 6.40
C ALA A 39 -2.24 0.19 6.07
N VAL A 40 -1.35 1.18 6.21
CA VAL A 40 -1.67 2.59 5.94
C VAL A 40 -1.89 2.81 4.44
N PHE A 41 -0.90 2.51 3.59
CA PHE A 41 -0.99 2.77 2.16
C PHE A 41 -2.04 1.88 1.47
N GLY A 42 -2.21 0.65 1.93
CA GLY A 42 -3.26 -0.25 1.45
C GLY A 42 -4.65 0.26 1.82
N PHE A 43 -4.85 0.71 3.06
CA PHE A 43 -6.12 1.32 3.48
C PHE A 43 -6.45 2.56 2.66
N PHE A 44 -5.50 3.48 2.46
CA PHE A 44 -5.71 4.64 1.60
C PHE A 44 -6.04 4.24 0.16
N THR A 45 -5.32 3.26 -0.41
CA THR A 45 -5.58 2.75 -1.76
C THR A 45 -7.00 2.18 -1.88
N VAL A 46 -7.42 1.32 -0.94
CA VAL A 46 -8.76 0.72 -0.93
C VAL A 46 -9.84 1.79 -0.76
N MET A 47 -9.66 2.72 0.17
CA MET A 47 -10.61 3.83 0.39
C MET A 47 -10.71 4.75 -0.83
N THR A 48 -9.61 4.98 -1.56
CA THR A 48 -9.64 5.72 -2.82
C THR A 48 -10.39 4.96 -3.90
N ILE A 49 -10.16 3.65 -4.06
CA ILE A 49 -10.89 2.83 -5.04
C ILE A 49 -12.39 2.84 -4.73
N LEU A 50 -12.77 2.68 -3.46
CA LEU A 50 -14.18 2.60 -3.05
C LEU A 50 -14.91 3.95 -3.14
N ASN A 51 -14.29 5.05 -2.72
CA ASN A 51 -14.96 6.37 -2.68
C ASN A 51 -14.86 7.16 -3.98
N GLN A 52 -13.77 7.03 -4.73
CA GLN A 52 -13.56 7.80 -5.97
C GLN A 52 -13.68 6.98 -7.24
N GLY A 53 -13.66 5.63 -7.15
CA GLY A 53 -13.60 4.76 -8.32
C GLY A 53 -12.23 4.81 -9.02
N PHE A 54 -11.91 3.75 -9.76
CA PHE A 54 -10.78 3.74 -10.67
C PHE A 54 -11.27 3.43 -12.09
N PRO A 55 -11.23 4.40 -13.03
CA PRO A 55 -10.62 5.73 -12.93
C PRO A 55 -11.51 6.73 -12.16
N PRO A 56 -10.92 7.70 -11.42
CA PRO A 56 -11.68 8.76 -10.78
C PRO A 56 -12.44 9.51 -11.86
N SER A 57 -13.77 9.45 -11.80
CA SER A 57 -14.64 10.15 -12.75
C SER A 57 -14.27 11.63 -12.72
N LEU A 58 -13.71 12.08 -13.85
CA LEU A 58 -13.39 13.46 -14.15
C LEU A 58 -14.65 14.29 -13.96
N HIS A 59 -14.66 15.13 -12.92
CA HIS A 59 -15.41 16.37 -12.95
C HIS A 59 -14.39 17.51 -12.99
#